data_AF-A0A7W9KPR0-F1
#
_entry.id   AF-A0A7W9KPR0-F1
#
_cell.length_a   1.000
_cell.length_b   1.000
_cell.length_c   1.000
_cell.angle_alpha   90.00
_cell.angle_beta   90.00
_cell.angle_gamma   90.00
#
_symmetry.space_group_name_H-M   'P 1'
#
loop_
_entity.id
_entity.type
_entity.pdbx_description
1 polymer ?
#
loop_
_entity_poly.entity_id
_entity_poly.type
_entity_poly.pdbx_seq_one_letter_code
_entity_poly.pdbx_strand_id
1 'polypeptide(L)'
;MSAFDGLQEAYLHHIADLLHEPQFRNSPRGYASQERLGVRFTLRDPLRRLVTHPARRTNLVFNFAEVLWYLAGRDDLAYLAYYAPSVAKYSADGQRLTGTAYGPRIFDHGAGAGDQWEAVTTAIREDPDTKRAVIQIFQPRELLVPGNPDVACTLALQFLLREGRMHMVAYMRANDAYRGMASDVFSFTCLLEAMARKFHVPVGSYTHVAGSLHLYQPDLDKAARLLECPEPVEPAGDRMPEMPDGDNRPHLDRVLKIEEALRVGRARLDADAIEALDLPSWWAHVVRLFELYRRVRAGQPDHDRLADHLPPLYRRLLRQRFPSLAIHAPSAEEVLDAAP
;
A
#
# COMPACT_ATOMS: atom_id res chain seq x y z
N MET A 1 13.25 -11.38 -17.58
CA MET A 1 12.75 -10.74 -16.35
C MET A 1 11.52 -9.96 -16.77
N SER A 2 10.37 -10.24 -16.18
CA SER A 2 9.12 -9.61 -16.62
C SER A 2 9.08 -8.16 -16.14
N ALA A 3 8.82 -7.24 -17.06
CA ALA A 3 8.66 -5.82 -16.79
C ALA A 3 7.27 -5.40 -17.23
N PHE A 4 6.56 -4.71 -16.35
CA PHE A 4 5.17 -4.29 -16.52
C PHE A 4 5.08 -2.77 -16.39
N ASP A 5 4.05 -2.18 -16.99
CA ASP A 5 3.86 -0.74 -16.90
C ASP A 5 3.36 -0.35 -15.51
N GLY A 6 2.44 -1.11 -14.91
CA GLY A 6 1.93 -0.88 -13.56
C GLY A 6 1.64 -2.18 -12.79
N LEU A 7 1.12 -2.01 -11.57
CA LEU A 7 0.80 -3.10 -10.66
C LEU A 7 -0.34 -3.97 -11.20
N GLN A 8 -1.35 -3.41 -11.86
CA GLN A 8 -2.47 -4.19 -12.37
C GLN A 8 -1.99 -5.30 -13.32
N GLU A 9 -1.16 -4.94 -14.30
CA GLU A 9 -0.65 -5.89 -15.30
C GLU A 9 0.24 -6.96 -14.65
N ALA A 10 1.13 -6.54 -13.74
CA ALA A 10 1.97 -7.49 -12.99
C ALA A 10 1.15 -8.44 -12.10
N TYR A 11 0.13 -7.91 -11.44
CA TYR A 11 -0.75 -8.65 -10.53
C TYR A 11 -1.57 -9.69 -11.29
N LEU A 12 -2.26 -9.30 -12.37
CA LEU A 12 -3.08 -10.22 -13.17
C LEU A 12 -2.23 -11.32 -13.81
N HIS A 13 -1.04 -10.97 -14.32
CA HIS A 13 -0.10 -11.94 -14.86
C HIS A 13 0.28 -13.01 -13.82
N HIS A 14 0.69 -12.61 -12.61
CA HIS A 14 1.11 -13.56 -11.59
C HIS A 14 -0.06 -14.33 -10.95
N ILE A 15 -1.26 -13.76 -10.92
CA ILE A 15 -2.48 -14.52 -10.58
C ILE A 15 -2.74 -15.63 -11.60
N ALA A 16 -2.63 -15.33 -12.89
CA ALA A 16 -2.80 -16.33 -13.96
C ALA A 16 -1.74 -17.44 -13.87
N ASP A 17 -0.46 -17.09 -13.66
CA ASP A 17 0.61 -18.06 -13.48
C ASP A 17 0.33 -19.03 -12.32
N LEU A 18 -0.12 -18.51 -11.17
CA LEU A 18 -0.39 -19.33 -9.98
C LEU A 18 -1.65 -20.19 -10.11
N LEU A 19 -2.64 -19.74 -10.88
CA LEU A 19 -3.87 -20.51 -11.13
C LEU A 19 -3.66 -21.64 -12.13
N HIS A 20 -2.99 -21.34 -13.24
CA HIS A 20 -2.87 -22.28 -14.36
C HIS A 20 -1.64 -23.17 -14.26
N GLU A 21 -0.51 -22.62 -13.81
CA GLU A 21 0.79 -23.29 -13.82
C GLU A 21 1.54 -23.10 -12.48
N PRO A 22 0.96 -23.50 -11.34
CA PRO A 22 1.71 -23.47 -10.09
C PRO A 22 2.89 -24.44 -10.16
N GLN A 23 4.05 -24.01 -9.65
CA GLN A 23 5.23 -24.87 -9.56
C GLN A 23 5.03 -25.92 -8.45
N PHE A 24 4.34 -25.54 -7.37
CA PHE A 24 4.10 -26.40 -6.22
C PHE A 24 2.67 -26.25 -5.70
N ARG A 25 2.17 -27.30 -5.05
CA ARG A 25 0.97 -27.30 -4.21
C ARG A 25 1.37 -27.83 -2.84
N ASN A 26 1.20 -27.03 -1.80
CA ASN A 26 1.66 -27.35 -0.44
C ASN A 26 0.79 -26.67 0.63
N SER A 27 1.12 -26.89 1.91
CA SER A 27 0.33 -26.34 3.03
C SER A 27 1.19 -25.79 4.19
N PRO A 28 2.01 -24.74 3.99
CA PRO A 28 2.81 -24.15 5.06
C PRO A 28 1.93 -23.72 6.24
N ARG A 29 2.27 -24.16 7.46
CA ARG A 29 1.45 -23.97 8.68
C ARG A 29 0.00 -24.46 8.56
N GLY A 30 -0.27 -25.42 7.68
CA GLY A 30 -1.61 -25.96 7.42
C GLY A 30 -2.44 -25.18 6.40
N TYR A 31 -1.90 -24.13 5.76
CA TYR A 31 -2.62 -23.32 4.78
C TYR A 31 -2.35 -23.80 3.34
N ALA A 32 -3.28 -24.57 2.78
CA ALA A 32 -3.19 -25.06 1.41
C ALA A 32 -3.02 -23.92 0.40
N SER A 33 -2.03 -24.05 -0.49
CA SER A 33 -1.55 -22.99 -1.39
C SER A 33 -1.08 -23.54 -2.74
N GLN A 34 -1.23 -22.71 -3.78
CA GLN A 34 -0.52 -22.81 -5.06
C GLN A 34 0.69 -21.88 -5.01
N GLU A 35 1.89 -22.33 -5.41
CA GLU A 35 3.13 -21.61 -5.16
C GLU A 35 4.09 -21.63 -6.36
N ARG A 36 4.84 -20.53 -6.52
CA ARG A 36 6.02 -20.42 -7.39
C ARG A 36 7.18 -19.80 -6.61
N LEU A 37 8.40 -20.31 -6.83
CA LEU A 37 9.59 -19.83 -6.12
C LEU A 37 10.40 -18.83 -6.94
N GLY A 38 11.08 -17.90 -6.26
CA GLY A 38 12.04 -16.97 -6.87
C GLY A 38 11.42 -16.03 -7.89
N VAL A 39 10.16 -15.62 -7.66
CA VAL A 39 9.44 -14.72 -8.57
C VAL A 39 10.00 -13.32 -8.47
N ARG A 40 10.23 -12.69 -9.62
CA ARG A 40 10.67 -11.29 -9.72
C ARG A 40 9.97 -10.57 -10.86
N PHE A 41 9.60 -9.32 -10.62
CA PHE A 41 9.06 -8.42 -11.65
C PHE A 41 9.47 -6.97 -11.38
N THR A 42 9.42 -6.15 -12.43
CA THR A 42 9.71 -4.71 -12.37
C THR A 42 8.51 -3.92 -12.86
N LEU A 43 8.16 -2.85 -12.13
CA LEU A 43 7.22 -1.83 -12.58
C LEU A 43 8.00 -0.66 -13.18
N ARG A 44 7.68 -0.32 -14.43
CA ARG A 44 8.25 0.84 -15.13
C ARG A 44 7.69 2.15 -14.61
N ASP A 45 6.39 2.16 -14.27
CA ASP A 45 5.72 3.29 -13.64
C ASP A 45 5.18 2.86 -12.25
N PRO A 46 5.97 3.01 -11.18
CA PRO A 46 5.55 2.69 -9.81
C PRO A 46 4.44 3.62 -9.27
N LEU A 47 4.04 4.65 -10.01
CA LEU A 47 2.89 5.49 -9.65
C LEU A 47 1.57 4.80 -10.04
N ARG A 48 1.59 3.88 -11.02
CA ARG A 48 0.48 2.96 -11.34
C ARG A 48 0.44 1.78 -10.37
N ARG A 49 0.28 2.08 -9.08
CA ARG A 49 0.41 1.15 -7.95
C ARG A 49 -0.89 0.55 -7.41
N LEU A 50 -1.97 0.60 -8.18
CA LEU A 50 -3.29 0.11 -7.77
C LEU A 50 -3.75 -1.00 -8.71
N VAL A 51 -4.40 -2.01 -8.12
CA VAL A 51 -5.22 -2.96 -8.89
C VAL A 51 -6.60 -2.33 -9.02
N THR A 52 -6.95 -1.85 -10.21
CA THR A 52 -8.21 -1.18 -10.52
C THR A 52 -9.32 -2.12 -10.99
N HIS A 53 -8.98 -3.40 -11.22
CA HIS A 53 -9.90 -4.43 -11.66
C HIS A 53 -11.15 -4.52 -10.74
N PRO A 54 -12.38 -4.31 -11.27
CA PRO A 54 -13.58 -4.19 -10.43
C PRO A 54 -13.86 -5.40 -9.55
N ALA A 55 -13.58 -6.61 -10.04
CA ALA A 55 -13.78 -7.83 -9.27
C ALA A 55 -12.82 -7.96 -8.08
N ARG A 56 -11.68 -7.23 -8.08
CA ARG A 56 -10.73 -7.23 -6.95
C ARG A 56 -11.25 -6.44 -5.76
N ARG A 57 -12.13 -5.46 -5.98
CA ARG A 57 -12.70 -4.55 -4.98
C ARG A 57 -11.62 -4.00 -4.05
N THR A 58 -10.63 -3.34 -4.63
CA THR A 58 -9.49 -2.77 -3.91
C THR A 58 -9.95 -1.81 -2.81
N ASN A 59 -9.38 -1.96 -1.63
CA ASN A 59 -9.69 -1.11 -0.48
C ASN A 59 -8.65 0.01 -0.40
N LEU A 60 -8.87 1.10 -1.13
CA LEU A 60 -7.95 2.23 -1.19
C LEU A 60 -7.72 2.87 0.19
N VAL A 61 -8.74 2.93 1.04
CA VAL A 61 -8.64 3.47 2.41
C VAL A 61 -7.66 2.64 3.23
N PHE A 62 -7.74 1.31 3.15
CA PHE A 62 -6.80 0.43 3.85
C PHE A 62 -5.38 0.60 3.33
N ASN A 63 -5.19 0.70 2.01
CA ASN A 63 -3.87 0.91 1.41
C ASN A 63 -3.20 2.18 1.97
N PHE A 64 -3.95 3.29 2.06
CA PHE A 64 -3.44 4.51 2.69
C PHE A 64 -3.24 4.37 4.20
N ALA A 65 -4.18 3.75 4.90
CA ALA A 65 -4.06 3.54 6.34
C ALA A 65 -2.78 2.78 6.69
N GLU A 66 -2.47 1.71 5.94
CA GLU A 66 -1.28 0.87 6.15
C GLU A 66 0.02 1.64 5.90
N VAL A 67 0.15 2.34 4.77
CA VAL A 67 1.39 3.10 4.50
C VAL A 67 1.60 4.25 5.49
N LEU A 68 0.52 4.93 5.91
CA LEU A 68 0.60 5.95 6.96
C LEU A 68 0.99 5.34 8.31
N TRP A 69 0.50 4.14 8.62
CA TRP A 69 0.88 3.40 9.83
C TRP A 69 2.37 3.03 9.82
N TYR A 70 2.91 2.63 8.66
CA TYR A 70 4.35 2.41 8.50
C TYR A 70 5.15 3.70 8.64
N LEU A 71 4.79 4.75 7.90
CA LEU A 71 5.48 6.05 7.94
C LEU A 71 5.47 6.68 9.34
N ALA A 72 4.46 6.37 10.15
CA ALA A 72 4.33 6.83 11.54
C ALA A 72 5.15 6.01 12.54
N GLY A 73 5.84 4.94 12.12
CA GLY A 73 6.57 4.07 13.03
C GLY A 73 5.67 3.23 13.95
N ARG A 74 4.40 3.03 13.61
CA ARG A 74 3.40 2.42 14.51
C ARG A 74 3.37 0.90 14.45
N ASP A 75 3.02 0.28 15.57
CA ASP A 75 2.79 -1.16 15.73
C ASP A 75 1.46 -1.49 16.41
N ASP A 76 0.63 -0.49 16.71
CA ASP A 76 -0.61 -0.69 17.44
C ASP A 76 -1.69 -1.33 16.56
N LEU A 77 -2.28 -2.42 17.08
CA LEU A 77 -3.34 -3.16 16.41
C LEU A 77 -4.61 -2.32 16.24
N ALA A 78 -4.94 -1.49 17.22
CA ALA A 78 -6.20 -0.75 17.26
C ALA A 78 -6.39 0.17 16.04
N TYR A 79 -5.32 0.82 15.57
CA TYR A 79 -5.33 1.59 14.33
C TYR A 79 -5.61 0.69 13.13
N LEU A 80 -4.78 -0.33 12.89
CA LEU A 80 -4.83 -1.08 11.64
C LEU A 80 -6.09 -1.96 11.55
N ALA A 81 -6.53 -2.54 12.68
CA ALA A 81 -7.73 -3.36 12.76
C ALA A 81 -9.01 -2.58 12.45
N TYR A 82 -9.03 -1.24 12.60
CA TYR A 82 -10.16 -0.43 12.17
C TYR A 82 -10.36 -0.48 10.64
N TYR A 83 -9.27 -0.58 9.88
CA TYR A 83 -9.29 -0.62 8.41
C TYR A 83 -9.28 -2.06 7.86
N ALA A 84 -8.65 -2.99 8.58
CA ALA A 84 -8.59 -4.40 8.23
C ALA A 84 -8.75 -5.29 9.47
N PRO A 85 -9.99 -5.57 9.93
CA PRO A 85 -10.23 -6.34 11.16
C PRO A 85 -9.57 -7.72 11.19
N SER A 86 -9.34 -8.33 10.02
CA SER A 86 -8.69 -9.64 9.92
C SER A 86 -7.23 -9.67 10.39
N VAL A 87 -6.57 -8.52 10.55
CA VAL A 87 -5.19 -8.47 11.05
C VAL A 87 -5.07 -8.85 12.52
N ALA A 88 -6.18 -8.79 13.28
CA ALA A 88 -6.21 -9.15 14.70
C ALA A 88 -5.74 -10.59 14.97
N LYS A 89 -5.93 -11.51 14.01
CA LYS A 89 -5.45 -12.90 14.13
C LYS A 89 -3.93 -13.05 14.19
N TYR A 90 -3.18 -12.01 13.81
CA TYR A 90 -1.72 -11.98 13.85
C TYR A 90 -1.19 -11.38 15.16
N SER A 91 -2.05 -10.72 15.95
CA SER A 91 -1.64 -10.14 17.24
C SER A 91 -1.73 -11.20 18.34
N ALA A 92 -0.60 -11.52 18.95
CA ALA A 92 -0.53 -12.47 20.06
C ALA A 92 -1.07 -11.89 21.38
N ASP A 93 -0.89 -10.58 21.59
CA ASP A 93 -1.28 -9.88 22.82
C ASP A 93 -2.60 -9.09 22.70
N GLY A 94 -3.17 -9.04 21.49
CA GLY A 94 -4.37 -8.26 21.18
C GLY A 94 -4.17 -6.75 21.16
N GLN A 95 -2.93 -6.26 21.22
CA GLN A 95 -2.59 -4.84 21.30
C GLN A 95 -1.61 -4.40 20.22
N ARG A 96 -0.63 -5.23 19.88
CA ARG A 96 0.44 -4.91 18.92
C ARG A 96 0.56 -5.96 17.84
N LEU A 97 1.12 -5.54 16.72
CA LEU A 97 1.59 -6.39 15.64
C LEU A 97 3.12 -6.38 15.63
N THR A 98 3.74 -7.46 15.18
CA THR A 98 5.20 -7.63 15.26
C THR A 98 5.80 -7.74 13.88
N GLY A 99 5.61 -8.88 13.21
CA GLY A 99 6.07 -9.13 11.84
C GLY A 99 5.33 -8.29 10.80
N THR A 100 4.06 -7.99 11.04
CA THR A 100 3.22 -7.14 10.16
C THR A 100 3.55 -5.65 10.32
N ALA A 101 4.10 -5.24 11.47
CA ALA A 101 4.42 -3.84 11.78
C ALA A 101 5.78 -3.42 11.20
N TYR A 102 5.80 -2.94 9.97
CA TYR A 102 7.04 -2.46 9.34
C TYR A 102 7.49 -1.09 9.84
N GLY A 103 6.60 -0.26 10.38
CA GLY A 103 6.91 1.10 10.84
C GLY A 103 8.07 1.14 11.85
N PRO A 104 8.00 0.42 12.98
CA PRO A 104 9.12 0.33 13.90
C PRO A 104 10.36 -0.21 13.20
N ARG A 105 10.23 -1.20 12.31
CA ARG A 105 11.41 -1.71 11.59
C ARG A 105 12.09 -0.63 10.75
N ILE A 106 11.37 0.34 10.23
CA ILE A 106 11.91 1.45 9.41
C ILE A 106 12.54 2.53 10.30
N PHE A 107 11.84 3.00 11.34
CA PHE A 107 12.22 4.21 12.09
C PHE A 107 12.82 3.95 13.48
N ASP A 108 12.55 2.79 14.07
CA ASP A 108 13.11 2.36 15.36
C ASP A 108 13.25 0.83 15.36
N HIS A 109 14.23 0.33 14.61
CA HIS A 109 14.42 -1.10 14.39
C HIS A 109 14.77 -1.88 15.70
N GLY A 110 14.80 -1.19 16.84
CA GLY A 110 15.19 -1.71 18.14
C GLY A 110 16.67 -2.07 18.18
N ALA A 111 17.15 -2.52 19.34
CA ALA A 111 18.54 -2.98 19.54
C ALA A 111 19.62 -1.95 19.11
N GLY A 112 19.31 -0.65 19.16
CA GLY A 112 20.27 0.43 18.86
C GLY A 112 20.50 0.69 17.36
N ALA A 113 19.73 0.07 16.46
CA ALA A 113 19.88 0.26 15.01
C ALA A 113 19.38 1.63 14.48
N GLY A 114 18.57 2.35 15.26
CA GLY A 114 18.15 3.73 14.96
C GLY A 114 17.18 3.88 13.79
N ASP A 115 17.01 5.12 13.33
CA ASP A 115 16.17 5.50 12.19
C ASP A 115 16.88 5.13 10.87
N GLN A 116 16.49 3.98 10.29
CA GLN A 116 17.07 3.51 9.03
C GLN A 116 16.66 4.39 7.84
N TRP A 117 15.54 5.11 7.91
CA TRP A 117 15.13 6.04 6.85
C TRP A 117 16.11 7.21 6.75
N GLU A 118 16.49 7.80 7.89
CA GLU A 118 17.50 8.86 7.92
C GLU A 118 18.90 8.33 7.60
N ALA A 119 19.23 7.10 8.01
CA ALA A 119 20.49 6.46 7.62
C ALA A 119 20.60 6.28 6.09
N VAL A 120 19.54 5.80 5.45
CA VAL A 120 19.45 5.69 3.98
C VAL A 120 19.53 7.05 3.31
N THR A 121 18.77 8.03 3.81
CA THR A 121 18.80 9.41 3.30
C THR A 121 20.22 9.99 3.37
N THR A 122 20.92 9.78 4.48
CA THR A 122 22.30 10.24 4.66
C THR A 122 23.25 9.53 3.68
N ALA A 123 23.15 8.21 3.57
CA ALA A 123 23.99 7.42 2.68
C ALA A 123 23.87 7.84 1.20
N ILE A 124 22.64 8.14 0.72
CA ILE A 124 22.42 8.59 -0.66
C ILE A 124 22.95 10.03 -0.87
N ARG A 125 22.85 10.90 0.14
CA ARG A 125 23.41 12.27 0.05
C ARG A 125 24.93 12.27 0.01
N GLU A 126 25.57 11.42 0.81
CA GLU A 126 27.03 11.32 0.88
C GLU A 126 27.62 10.61 -0.35
N ASP A 127 26.93 9.57 -0.84
CA ASP A 127 27.31 8.81 -2.03
C ASP A 127 26.06 8.52 -2.88
N PRO A 128 25.73 9.36 -3.87
CA PRO A 128 24.58 9.15 -4.76
C PRO A 128 24.57 7.78 -5.47
N ASP A 129 25.76 7.21 -5.72
CA ASP A 129 25.92 5.90 -6.36
C ASP A 129 25.94 4.74 -5.35
N THR A 130 25.68 5.02 -4.07
CA THR A 130 25.71 4.02 -3.01
C THR A 130 24.88 2.79 -3.35
N LYS A 131 25.42 1.63 -2.97
CA LYS A 131 24.71 0.34 -3.00
C LYS A 131 24.24 -0.07 -1.62
N ARG A 132 24.47 0.77 -0.61
CA ARG A 132 24.29 0.46 0.83
C ARG A 132 23.01 1.04 1.43
N ALA A 133 22.25 1.80 0.65
CA ALA A 133 20.98 2.40 1.05
C ALA A 133 19.88 1.32 1.18
N VAL A 134 19.91 0.57 2.30
CA VAL A 134 19.02 -0.55 2.58
C VAL A 134 18.33 -0.35 3.93
N ILE A 135 17.02 -0.54 3.96
CA ILE A 135 16.22 -0.66 5.18
C ILE A 135 15.97 -2.14 5.43
N GLN A 136 16.50 -2.68 6.52
CA GLN A 136 16.29 -4.05 6.95
C GLN A 136 14.95 -4.16 7.71
N ILE A 137 14.10 -5.13 7.36
CA ILE A 137 12.79 -5.32 7.99
C ILE A 137 12.78 -6.57 8.88
N PHE A 138 13.12 -7.72 8.32
CA PHE A 138 13.15 -8.99 9.04
C PHE A 138 14.25 -9.02 10.09
N GLN A 139 13.98 -9.67 11.23
CA GLN A 139 14.91 -9.82 12.34
C GLN A 139 15.15 -11.30 12.67
N PRO A 140 16.41 -11.72 12.90
CA PRO A 140 16.73 -13.12 13.20
C PRO A 140 15.96 -13.70 14.40
N ARG A 141 15.71 -12.86 15.42
CA ARG A 141 14.98 -13.25 16.63
C ARG A 141 13.53 -13.65 16.40
N GLU A 142 12.89 -13.23 15.30
CA GLU A 142 11.48 -13.54 15.03
C GLU A 142 11.22 -15.04 14.90
N LEU A 143 12.24 -15.81 14.47
CA LEU A 143 12.19 -17.27 14.36
C LEU A 143 12.42 -17.99 15.68
N LEU A 144 12.95 -17.29 16.68
CA LEU A 144 13.26 -17.86 18.00
C LEU A 144 12.06 -17.75 18.95
N VAL A 145 11.00 -17.04 18.56
CA VAL A 145 9.77 -16.90 19.33
C VAL A 145 8.88 -18.15 19.11
N PRO A 146 8.67 -19.00 20.13
CA PRO A 146 7.87 -20.21 19.97
C PRO A 146 6.43 -19.87 19.58
N GLY A 147 5.92 -20.53 18.53
CA GLY A 147 4.53 -20.34 18.09
C GLY A 147 4.22 -18.95 17.51
N ASN A 148 5.24 -18.18 17.08
CA ASN A 148 5.05 -16.82 16.57
C ASN A 148 3.99 -16.75 15.46
N PRO A 149 2.84 -16.08 15.68
CA PRO A 149 1.79 -15.97 14.66
C PRO A 149 2.16 -15.01 13.53
N ASP A 150 3.10 -14.09 13.78
CA ASP A 150 3.38 -12.91 12.97
C ASP A 150 4.89 -12.68 12.78
N VAL A 151 5.47 -13.39 11.82
CA VAL A 151 6.87 -13.25 11.40
C VAL A 151 6.93 -12.39 10.14
N ALA A 152 7.77 -11.35 10.12
CA ALA A 152 7.90 -10.47 8.96
C ALA A 152 8.20 -11.27 7.68
N CYS A 153 7.46 -11.00 6.61
CA CYS A 153 7.67 -11.62 5.31
C CYS A 153 8.58 -10.78 4.39
N THR A 154 8.66 -9.47 4.64
CA THR A 154 9.63 -8.58 4.01
C THR A 154 10.99 -8.71 4.67
N LEU A 155 12.02 -8.89 3.86
CA LEU A 155 13.42 -8.94 4.30
C LEU A 155 14.02 -7.54 4.33
N ALA A 156 13.97 -6.83 3.21
CA ALA A 156 14.61 -5.51 3.09
C ALA A 156 14.02 -4.68 1.93
N LEU A 157 14.22 -3.35 2.01
CA LEU A 157 13.91 -2.38 0.96
C LEU A 157 15.20 -1.62 0.61
N GLN A 158 15.62 -1.67 -0.65
CA GLN A 158 16.85 -1.00 -1.11
C GLN A 158 16.52 0.15 -2.04
N PHE A 159 17.06 1.34 -1.77
CA PHE A 159 16.90 2.54 -2.57
C PHE A 159 18.17 2.81 -3.38
N LEU A 160 18.03 3.16 -4.65
CA LEU A 160 19.16 3.47 -5.52
C LEU A 160 18.86 4.73 -6.36
N LEU A 161 19.68 5.76 -6.23
CA LEU A 161 19.61 6.95 -7.09
C LEU A 161 20.43 6.70 -8.35
N ARG A 162 19.81 6.59 -9.52
CA ARG A 162 20.50 6.33 -10.80
C ARG A 162 19.97 7.24 -11.87
N GLU A 163 20.86 7.85 -12.64
CA GLU A 163 20.49 8.75 -13.74
C GLU A 163 19.48 9.83 -13.32
N GLY A 164 19.65 10.34 -12.10
CA GLY A 164 18.77 11.37 -11.52
C GLY A 164 17.38 10.88 -11.12
N ARG A 165 17.12 9.57 -11.01
CA ARG A 165 15.84 8.98 -10.60
C ARG A 165 15.99 8.07 -9.39
N MET A 166 14.99 8.05 -8.52
CA MET A 166 14.98 7.15 -7.35
C MET A 166 14.37 5.80 -7.72
N HIS A 167 15.14 4.72 -7.64
CA HIS A 167 14.69 3.33 -7.86
C HIS A 167 14.58 2.59 -6.52
N MET A 168 13.75 1.55 -6.48
CA MET A 168 13.68 0.68 -5.30
C MET A 168 13.58 -0.81 -5.65
N VAL A 169 14.26 -1.65 -4.85
CA VAL A 169 14.11 -3.10 -4.87
C VAL A 169 13.57 -3.57 -3.52
N ALA A 170 12.44 -4.27 -3.53
CA ALA A 170 11.87 -4.91 -2.35
C ALA A 170 12.18 -6.41 -2.35
N TYR A 171 12.70 -6.91 -1.24
CA TYR A 171 13.04 -8.31 -1.03
C TYR A 171 12.10 -8.92 -0.01
N MET A 172 11.38 -9.97 -0.40
CA MET A 172 10.46 -10.69 0.47
C MET A 172 10.78 -12.18 0.47
N ARG A 173 10.73 -12.82 1.63
CA ARG A 173 10.84 -14.29 1.71
C ARG A 173 9.56 -14.99 1.25
N ALA A 174 8.41 -14.34 1.42
CA ALA A 174 7.12 -14.86 1.02
C ALA A 174 6.13 -13.71 0.74
N ASN A 175 5.22 -13.88 -0.23
CA ASN A 175 4.17 -12.90 -0.50
C ASN A 175 2.88 -13.60 -0.97
N ASP A 176 1.74 -13.22 -0.37
CA ASP A 176 0.41 -13.64 -0.79
C ASP A 176 0.05 -12.86 -2.05
N ALA A 177 -0.02 -13.55 -3.19
CA ALA A 177 -0.25 -12.94 -4.48
C ALA A 177 -1.61 -12.26 -4.61
N TYR A 178 -2.66 -12.77 -3.93
CA TYR A 178 -4.00 -12.22 -4.07
C TYR A 178 -4.23 -11.03 -3.14
N ARG A 179 -3.84 -11.16 -1.86
CA ARG A 179 -4.11 -10.12 -0.85
C ARG A 179 -2.90 -9.24 -0.59
N GLY A 180 -1.78 -9.86 -0.21
CA GLY A 180 -0.57 -9.17 0.26
C GLY A 180 0.09 -8.33 -0.82
N MET A 181 0.34 -8.90 -2.01
CA MET A 181 1.01 -8.21 -3.11
C MET A 181 0.40 -6.83 -3.41
N ALA A 182 -0.94 -6.74 -3.40
CA ALA A 182 -1.63 -5.49 -3.72
C ALA A 182 -1.35 -4.38 -2.69
N SER A 183 -1.31 -4.69 -1.39
CA SER A 183 -1.05 -3.70 -0.34
C SER A 183 0.45 -3.49 -0.12
N ASP A 184 1.26 -4.56 -0.17
CA ASP A 184 2.71 -4.48 -0.07
C ASP A 184 3.30 -3.59 -1.19
N VAL A 185 2.96 -3.85 -2.46
CA VAL A 185 3.47 -3.03 -3.57
C VAL A 185 2.96 -1.60 -3.48
N PHE A 186 1.71 -1.37 -3.07
CA PHE A 186 1.21 -0.01 -2.83
C PHE A 186 2.04 0.71 -1.78
N SER A 187 2.22 0.10 -0.61
CA SER A 187 2.96 0.67 0.52
C SER A 187 4.43 0.93 0.15
N PHE A 188 5.09 -0.03 -0.49
CA PHE A 188 6.48 0.08 -0.93
C PHE A 188 6.67 1.15 -2.01
N THR A 189 5.79 1.24 -3.00
CA THR A 189 5.91 2.27 -4.04
C THR A 189 5.56 3.67 -3.53
N CYS A 190 4.72 3.80 -2.51
CA CYS A 190 4.53 5.05 -1.77
C CYS A 190 5.78 5.45 -0.95
N LEU A 191 6.49 4.49 -0.33
CA LEU A 191 7.79 4.75 0.32
C LEU A 191 8.84 5.19 -0.71
N LEU A 192 8.89 4.53 -1.87
CA LEU A 192 9.73 4.94 -3.00
C LEU A 192 9.45 6.39 -3.43
N GLU A 193 8.17 6.72 -3.63
CA GLU A 193 7.76 8.08 -3.99
C GLU A 193 8.16 9.08 -2.90
N ALA A 194 7.88 8.81 -1.62
CA ALA A 194 8.25 9.70 -0.52
C ALA A 194 9.76 9.98 -0.46
N MET A 195 10.59 8.95 -0.72
CA MET A 195 12.04 9.12 -0.83
C MET A 195 12.41 9.99 -2.04
N ALA A 196 11.80 9.76 -3.21
CA ALA A 196 12.04 10.56 -4.41
C ALA A 196 11.70 12.04 -4.21
N ARG A 197 10.54 12.34 -3.59
CA ARG A 197 10.10 13.71 -3.27
C ARG A 197 11.05 14.41 -2.30
N LYS A 198 11.56 13.71 -1.28
CA LYS A 198 12.54 14.25 -0.32
C LYS A 198 13.87 14.64 -0.98
N PHE A 199 14.23 13.97 -2.08
CA PHE A 199 15.43 14.27 -2.87
C PHE A 199 15.17 15.18 -4.07
N HIS A 200 13.91 15.59 -4.31
CA HIS A 200 13.51 16.39 -5.47
C HIS A 200 13.93 15.74 -6.80
N VAL A 201 13.80 14.40 -6.88
CA VAL A 201 14.10 13.62 -8.09
C VAL A 201 12.85 12.87 -8.56
N PRO A 202 12.71 12.59 -9.87
CA PRO A 202 11.64 11.75 -10.36
C PRO A 202 11.71 10.32 -9.80
N VAL A 203 10.54 9.68 -9.72
CA VAL A 203 10.45 8.25 -9.45
C VAL A 203 11.02 7.47 -10.65
N GLY A 204 11.89 6.51 -10.35
CA GLY A 204 12.44 5.53 -11.28
C GLY A 204 11.60 4.25 -11.28
N SER A 205 12.25 3.09 -11.41
CA SER A 205 11.59 1.79 -11.42
C SER A 205 11.46 1.18 -10.02
N TYR A 206 10.44 0.35 -9.83
CA TYR A 206 10.29 -0.52 -8.66
C TYR A 206 10.51 -1.98 -9.07
N THR A 207 11.28 -2.74 -8.30
CA THR A 207 11.44 -4.19 -8.50
C THR A 207 10.99 -4.95 -7.27
N HIS A 208 10.17 -5.97 -7.47
CA HIS A 208 9.68 -6.85 -6.42
C HIS A 208 10.33 -8.22 -6.56
N VAL A 209 10.86 -8.77 -5.47
CA VAL A 209 11.47 -10.09 -5.42
C VAL A 209 10.85 -10.89 -4.28
N ALA A 210 10.19 -12.00 -4.61
CA ALA A 210 9.56 -12.90 -3.65
C ALA A 210 10.18 -14.30 -3.71
N GLY A 211 10.68 -14.78 -2.58
CA GLY A 211 11.19 -16.14 -2.42
C GLY A 211 10.10 -17.18 -2.69
N SER A 212 8.95 -17.03 -2.03
CA SER A 212 7.71 -17.77 -2.26
C SER A 212 6.60 -16.80 -2.65
N LEU A 213 6.13 -16.86 -3.89
CA LEU A 213 4.89 -16.19 -4.28
C LEU A 213 3.78 -17.25 -4.32
N HIS A 214 2.70 -17.02 -3.57
CA HIS A 214 1.68 -18.04 -3.38
C HIS A 214 0.26 -17.49 -3.40
N LEU A 215 -0.67 -18.35 -3.79
CA LEU A 215 -2.10 -18.10 -3.80
C LEU A 215 -2.78 -19.13 -2.89
N TYR A 216 -3.41 -18.64 -1.82
CA TYR A 216 -4.10 -19.51 -0.87
C TYR A 216 -5.38 -20.12 -1.44
N GLN A 217 -5.66 -21.36 -1.04
CA GLN A 217 -6.86 -22.11 -1.48
C GLN A 217 -8.18 -21.34 -1.30
N PRO A 218 -8.43 -20.63 -0.17
CA PRO A 218 -9.68 -19.88 0.02
C PRO A 218 -9.88 -18.69 -0.92
N ASP A 219 -8.84 -18.29 -1.65
CA ASP A 219 -8.89 -17.16 -2.59
C ASP A 219 -8.89 -17.59 -4.07
N LEU A 220 -8.84 -18.90 -4.39
CA LEU A 220 -8.84 -19.38 -5.78
C LEU A 220 -10.05 -18.91 -6.58
N ASP A 221 -11.26 -19.08 -6.06
CA ASP A 221 -12.49 -18.68 -6.78
C ASP A 221 -12.57 -17.16 -6.99
N LYS A 222 -11.93 -16.37 -6.12
CA LYS A 222 -11.86 -14.92 -6.30
C LYS A 222 -10.82 -14.56 -7.34
N ALA A 223 -9.68 -15.25 -7.33
CA ALA A 223 -8.63 -15.09 -8.31
C ALA A 223 -9.08 -15.50 -9.72
N ALA A 224 -9.77 -16.63 -9.86
CA ALA A 224 -10.33 -17.09 -11.14
C ALA A 224 -11.31 -16.07 -11.73
N ARG A 225 -12.19 -15.50 -10.90
CA ARG A 225 -13.10 -14.41 -11.32
C ARG A 225 -12.39 -13.18 -11.85
N LEU A 226 -11.15 -12.89 -11.46
CA LEU A 226 -10.39 -11.78 -12.05
C LEU A 226 -10.04 -12.05 -13.51
N LEU A 227 -9.79 -13.30 -13.88
CA LEU A 227 -9.37 -13.69 -15.23
C LEU A 227 -10.57 -13.97 -16.15
N GLU A 228 -11.71 -14.36 -15.58
CA GLU A 228 -12.97 -14.55 -16.31
C GLU A 228 -13.66 -13.22 -16.66
N CYS A 229 -13.50 -12.21 -15.81
CA CYS A 229 -14.04 -10.88 -16.10
C CYS A 229 -13.14 -10.16 -17.11
N PRO A 230 -13.72 -9.43 -18.08
CA PRO A 230 -12.93 -8.63 -18.99
C PRO A 230 -12.14 -7.57 -18.21
N GLU A 231 -10.85 -7.43 -18.55
CA GLU A 231 -10.02 -6.37 -17.98
C GLU A 231 -10.65 -5.00 -18.26
N PRO A 232 -10.74 -4.12 -17.24
CA PRO A 232 -11.27 -2.80 -17.47
C PRO A 232 -10.34 -2.04 -18.40
N VAL A 233 -10.91 -1.36 -19.40
CA VAL A 233 -10.18 -0.31 -20.12
C VAL A 233 -9.93 0.81 -19.12
N GLU A 234 -8.69 0.95 -18.66
CA GLU A 234 -8.31 2.10 -17.83
C GLU A 234 -8.41 3.36 -18.70
N PRO A 235 -9.24 4.34 -18.33
CA PRO A 235 -9.32 5.57 -19.09
C PRO A 235 -7.95 6.24 -19.13
N ALA A 236 -7.58 6.77 -20.30
CA ALA A 236 -6.38 7.57 -20.43
C ALA A 236 -6.45 8.75 -19.44
N GLY A 237 -5.47 8.84 -18.54
CA GLY A 237 -5.41 9.92 -17.54
C GLY A 237 -5.93 9.57 -16.15
N ASP A 238 -6.56 8.41 -15.97
CA ASP A 238 -7.11 8.02 -14.68
C ASP A 238 -6.02 7.48 -13.74
N ARG A 239 -5.22 8.42 -13.20
CA ARG A 239 -4.03 8.15 -12.40
C ARG A 239 -4.23 8.52 -10.94
N MET A 240 -3.44 7.87 -10.10
CA MET A 240 -3.27 8.27 -8.72
C MET A 240 -2.50 9.62 -8.68
N PRO A 241 -2.99 10.64 -7.94
CA PRO A 241 -2.21 11.86 -7.71
C PRO A 241 -0.84 11.57 -7.11
N GLU A 242 0.13 12.37 -7.53
CA GLU A 242 1.50 12.32 -7.02
C GLU A 242 1.60 12.98 -5.64
N MET A 243 2.47 12.43 -4.79
CA MET A 243 2.80 13.02 -3.50
C MET A 243 3.50 14.38 -3.71
N PRO A 244 3.22 15.40 -2.88
CA PRO A 244 3.88 16.71 -2.99
C PRO A 244 5.39 16.60 -2.88
N ASP A 245 6.12 17.47 -3.58
CA ASP A 245 7.57 17.55 -3.48
C ASP A 245 8.04 17.97 -2.08
N GLY A 246 9.25 17.53 -1.70
CA GLY A 246 9.87 17.86 -0.41
C GLY A 246 9.58 16.86 0.71
N ASP A 247 9.85 17.30 1.94
CA ASP A 247 9.66 16.48 3.14
C ASP A 247 8.19 16.46 3.57
N ASN A 248 7.57 15.29 3.45
CA ASN A 248 6.16 15.09 3.73
C ASN A 248 5.85 14.72 5.20
N ARG A 249 6.87 14.53 6.06
CA ARG A 249 6.68 14.18 7.48
C ARG A 249 5.77 15.18 8.24
N PRO A 250 5.87 16.51 8.05
CA PRO A 250 4.98 17.45 8.75
C PRO A 250 3.49 17.28 8.39
N HIS A 251 3.18 16.90 7.16
CA HIS A 251 1.80 16.65 6.73
C HIS A 251 1.26 15.34 7.31
N LEU A 252 2.11 14.29 7.36
CA LEU A 252 1.78 13.01 7.97
C LEU A 252 1.30 13.17 9.42
N ASP A 253 2.05 13.90 10.26
CA ASP A 253 1.70 14.12 11.67
C ASP A 253 0.35 14.81 11.85
N ARG A 254 0.06 15.79 10.99
CA ARG A 254 -1.23 16.50 10.99
C ARG A 254 -2.36 15.56 10.57
N VAL A 255 -2.17 14.79 9.50
CA VAL A 255 -3.17 13.86 8.98
C VAL A 255 -3.45 12.72 9.95
N LEU A 256 -2.45 12.20 10.67
CA LEU A 256 -2.65 11.15 11.67
C LEU A 256 -3.45 11.62 12.89
N LYS A 257 -3.28 12.88 13.31
CA LYS A 257 -4.12 13.47 14.37
C LYS A 257 -5.58 13.58 13.94
N ILE A 258 -5.81 13.97 12.69
CA ILE A 258 -7.15 14.05 12.10
C ILE A 258 -7.74 12.64 11.95
N GLU A 259 -6.98 11.70 11.38
CA GLU A 259 -7.34 10.29 11.25
C GLU A 259 -7.81 9.72 12.59
N GLU A 260 -7.05 9.96 13.66
CA GLU A 260 -7.39 9.42 14.97
C GLU A 260 -8.72 10.01 15.46
N ALA A 261 -8.90 11.33 15.34
CA ALA A 261 -10.13 11.99 15.73
C ALA A 261 -11.34 11.48 14.95
N LEU A 262 -11.19 11.19 13.65
CA LEU A 262 -12.23 10.60 12.80
C LEU A 262 -12.52 9.15 13.23
N ARG A 263 -11.48 8.31 13.32
CA ARG A 263 -11.59 6.88 13.64
C ARG A 263 -12.26 6.64 15.00
N VAL A 264 -11.93 7.45 16.01
CA VAL A 264 -12.52 7.35 17.36
C VAL A 264 -13.79 8.18 17.55
N GLY A 265 -14.28 8.83 16.49
CA GLY A 265 -15.56 9.54 16.49
C GLY A 265 -15.57 10.88 17.23
N ARG A 266 -14.39 11.47 17.50
CA ARG A 266 -14.23 12.81 18.10
C ARG A 266 -14.39 13.95 17.09
N ALA A 267 -14.23 13.67 15.80
CA ALA A 267 -14.42 14.64 14.73
C ALA A 267 -15.28 14.07 13.60
N ARG A 268 -15.87 14.98 12.84
CA ARG A 268 -16.54 14.75 11.55
C ARG A 268 -16.22 15.95 10.68
N LEU A 269 -15.96 15.71 9.40
CA LEU A 269 -15.56 16.76 8.47
C LEU A 269 -16.48 16.74 7.25
N ASP A 270 -16.83 17.92 6.77
CA ASP A 270 -17.42 18.16 5.44
C ASP A 270 -16.34 18.70 4.49
N ALA A 271 -16.73 19.09 3.28
CA ALA A 271 -15.79 19.58 2.28
C ALA A 271 -15.09 20.87 2.74
N ASP A 272 -15.83 21.84 3.26
CA ASP A 272 -15.31 23.13 3.70
C ASP A 272 -14.34 22.98 4.87
N ALA A 273 -14.66 22.11 5.85
CA ALA A 273 -13.78 21.83 6.97
C ALA A 273 -12.46 21.20 6.53
N ILE A 274 -12.45 20.38 5.46
CA ILE A 274 -11.22 19.79 4.92
C ILE A 274 -10.42 20.82 4.13
N GLU A 275 -11.05 21.68 3.33
CA GLU A 275 -10.36 22.76 2.63
C GLU A 275 -9.71 23.75 3.62
N ALA A 276 -10.39 24.06 4.73
CA ALA A 276 -9.86 24.91 5.79
C ALA A 276 -8.64 24.32 6.53
N LEU A 277 -8.31 23.03 6.33
CA LEU A 277 -7.09 22.44 6.87
C LEU A 277 -5.83 22.95 6.17
N ASP A 278 -5.93 23.52 4.97
CA ASP A 278 -4.79 24.00 4.19
C ASP A 278 -3.70 22.91 4.06
N LEU A 279 -4.14 21.74 3.60
CA LEU A 279 -3.26 20.60 3.30
C LEU A 279 -3.04 20.54 1.78
N PRO A 280 -1.85 20.15 1.31
CA PRO A 280 -1.65 19.82 -0.10
C PRO A 280 -2.71 18.81 -0.57
N SER A 281 -3.16 18.92 -1.81
CA SER A 281 -4.30 18.16 -2.36
C SER A 281 -4.19 16.66 -2.10
N TRP A 282 -3.01 16.08 -2.26
CA TRP A 282 -2.75 14.67 -1.96
C TRP A 282 -3.14 14.29 -0.53
N TRP A 283 -2.73 15.09 0.47
CA TRP A 283 -3.04 14.86 1.88
C TRP A 283 -4.50 15.16 2.21
N ALA A 284 -5.10 16.18 1.57
CA ALA A 284 -6.53 16.46 1.68
C ALA A 284 -7.37 15.28 1.16
N HIS A 285 -6.98 14.66 0.04
CA HIS A 285 -7.63 13.45 -0.46
C HIS A 285 -7.53 12.29 0.55
N VAL A 286 -6.40 12.10 1.22
CA VAL A 286 -6.25 11.06 2.26
C VAL A 286 -7.20 11.31 3.44
N VAL A 287 -7.32 12.56 3.90
CA VAL A 287 -8.29 12.93 4.95
C VAL A 287 -9.74 12.65 4.51
N ARG A 288 -10.09 13.00 3.27
CA ARG A 288 -11.41 12.68 2.69
C ARG A 288 -11.69 11.19 2.68
N LEU A 289 -10.71 10.36 2.30
CA LEU A 289 -10.84 8.90 2.33
C LEU A 289 -11.13 8.37 3.75
N PHE A 290 -10.49 8.94 4.78
CA PHE A 290 -10.75 8.55 6.17
C PHE A 290 -12.13 8.99 6.67
N GLU A 291 -12.59 10.21 6.34
CA GLU A 291 -13.94 10.64 6.69
C GLU A 291 -15.00 9.79 5.97
N LEU A 292 -14.83 9.51 4.68
CA LEU A 292 -15.74 8.63 3.95
C LEU A 292 -15.77 7.22 4.55
N TYR A 293 -14.63 6.68 4.98
CA TYR A 293 -14.61 5.39 5.66
C TYR A 293 -15.26 5.43 7.05
N ARG A 294 -15.11 6.52 7.80
CA ARG A 294 -15.85 6.74 9.04
C ARG A 294 -17.37 6.70 8.79
N ARG A 295 -17.84 7.30 7.70
CA ARG A 295 -19.25 7.23 7.28
C ARG A 295 -19.68 5.81 6.95
N VAL A 296 -18.87 5.04 6.20
CA VAL A 296 -19.11 3.61 5.96
C VAL A 296 -19.30 2.85 7.27
N ARG A 297 -18.40 3.06 8.23
CA ARG A 297 -18.44 2.40 9.56
C ARG A 297 -19.67 2.81 10.37
N ALA A 298 -20.22 3.99 10.14
CA ALA A 298 -21.42 4.50 10.77
C ALA A 298 -22.72 4.23 9.98
N GLY A 299 -22.64 3.58 8.81
CA GLY A 299 -23.80 3.37 7.93
C GLY A 299 -24.36 4.66 7.32
N GLN A 300 -23.52 5.69 7.15
CA GLN A 300 -23.90 7.00 6.65
C GLN A 300 -23.55 7.13 5.15
N PRO A 301 -24.48 7.63 4.30
CA PRO A 301 -24.19 7.92 2.89
C PRO A 301 -23.34 9.18 2.71
N ASP A 302 -22.84 9.40 1.50
CA ASP A 302 -22.13 10.62 1.09
C ASP A 302 -23.09 11.74 0.65
N HIS A 303 -23.96 12.18 1.55
CA HIS A 303 -25.05 13.12 1.21
C HIS A 303 -24.57 14.54 0.82
N ASP A 304 -23.48 15.00 1.43
CA ASP A 304 -22.88 16.31 1.15
C ASP A 304 -21.89 16.27 -0.04
N ARG A 305 -21.82 15.12 -0.74
CA ARG A 305 -21.00 14.92 -1.94
C ARG A 305 -19.49 15.11 -1.69
N LEU A 306 -19.01 14.77 -0.50
CA LEU A 306 -17.59 14.87 -0.17
C LEU A 306 -16.69 14.09 -1.15
N ALA A 307 -17.18 12.97 -1.68
CA ALA A 307 -16.43 12.16 -2.64
C ALA A 307 -16.21 12.88 -3.99
N ASP A 308 -17.01 13.89 -4.36
CA ASP A 308 -16.82 14.62 -5.62
C ASP A 308 -15.52 15.45 -5.63
N HIS A 309 -14.96 15.74 -4.45
CA HIS A 309 -13.65 16.36 -4.28
C HIS A 309 -12.48 15.35 -4.30
N LEU A 310 -12.74 14.09 -4.68
CA LEU A 310 -11.72 13.07 -4.89
C LEU A 310 -11.44 12.87 -6.39
N PRO A 311 -10.20 12.47 -6.74
CA PRO A 311 -9.86 12.06 -8.08
C PRO A 311 -10.83 10.99 -8.61
N PRO A 312 -11.15 10.98 -9.92
CA PRO A 312 -12.06 10.01 -10.53
C PRO A 312 -11.71 8.55 -10.20
N LEU A 313 -10.43 8.20 -10.22
CA LEU A 313 -9.93 6.88 -9.83
C LEU A 313 -10.38 6.49 -8.41
N TYR A 314 -10.21 7.41 -7.45
CA TYR A 314 -10.51 7.15 -6.05
C TYR A 314 -12.01 7.00 -5.84
N ARG A 315 -12.82 7.86 -6.47
CA ARG A 315 -14.28 7.75 -6.47
C ARG A 315 -14.74 6.39 -6.99
N ARG A 316 -14.19 5.96 -8.13
CA ARG A 316 -14.57 4.67 -8.72
C ARG A 316 -14.22 3.50 -7.80
N LEU A 317 -13.02 3.48 -7.22
CA LEU A 317 -12.59 2.44 -6.29
C LEU A 317 -13.44 2.42 -5.01
N LEU A 318 -13.75 3.59 -4.43
CA LEU A 318 -14.65 3.69 -3.29
C LEU A 318 -16.05 3.18 -3.60
N ARG A 319 -16.62 3.56 -4.75
CA ARG A 319 -17.96 3.10 -5.16
C ARG A 319 -18.03 1.58 -5.31
N GLN A 320 -16.99 0.98 -5.88
CA GLN A 320 -16.89 -0.48 -6.03
C GLN A 320 -16.75 -1.19 -4.68
N ARG A 321 -15.98 -0.61 -3.75
CA ARG A 321 -15.68 -1.21 -2.44
C ARG A 321 -16.79 -0.99 -1.42
N PHE A 322 -17.39 0.19 -1.41
CA PHE A 322 -18.33 0.68 -0.40
C PHE A 322 -19.60 1.25 -1.06
N PRO A 323 -20.44 0.40 -1.67
CA PRO A 323 -21.66 0.86 -2.35
C PRO A 323 -22.64 1.58 -1.42
N SER A 324 -22.55 1.37 -0.10
CA SER A 324 -23.35 2.05 0.93
C SER A 324 -23.15 3.57 0.97
N LEU A 325 -22.05 4.10 0.43
CA LEU A 325 -21.82 5.54 0.37
C LEU A 325 -22.69 6.23 -0.70
N ALA A 326 -23.26 5.49 -1.65
CA ALA A 326 -24.07 6.03 -2.74
C ALA A 326 -23.36 7.15 -3.56
N ILE A 327 -22.04 7.02 -3.76
CA ILE A 327 -21.21 7.98 -4.50
C ILE A 327 -21.60 8.03 -5.98
N HIS A 328 -21.68 9.24 -6.53
CA HIS A 328 -21.93 9.48 -7.95
C HIS A 328 -20.79 8.96 -8.84
N ALA A 329 -21.12 8.51 -10.05
CA ALA A 329 -20.09 8.17 -11.03
C ALA A 329 -19.33 9.45 -11.44
N PRO A 330 -18.00 9.41 -11.61
CA PRO A 330 -17.32 10.49 -12.31
C PRO A 330 -17.85 10.55 -13.76
N SER A 331 -18.07 11.76 -14.25
CA SER A 331 -18.42 12.04 -15.65
C SER A 331 -17.23 11.76 -16.58
N ALA A 332 -17.50 11.62 -17.89
CA ALA A 332 -16.45 11.42 -18.88
C ALA A 332 -15.50 12.62 -18.96
N GLU A 333 -16.02 13.84 -18.77
CA GLU A 333 -15.24 15.09 -18.74
C GLU A 333 -14.27 15.10 -17.55
N GLU A 334 -14.72 14.75 -16.35
CA GLU A 334 -13.86 14.70 -15.15
C GLU A 334 -12.71 13.69 -15.28
N VAL A 335 -12.93 12.59 -16.00
CA VAL A 335 -11.89 11.58 -16.25
C VAL A 335 -10.86 12.08 -17.26
N LEU A 336 -11.31 12.82 -18.29
CA LEU A 336 -10.42 13.40 -19.31
C LEU A 336 -9.59 14.56 -18.76
N ASP A 337 -10.20 15.43 -17.94
CA ASP A 337 -9.50 16.58 -17.32
C ASP A 337 -8.50 16.15 -16.23
N ALA A 338 -8.65 14.95 -15.69
CA ALA A 338 -7.69 14.36 -14.76
C ALA A 338 -6.45 13.78 -15.45
N ALA A 339 -6.43 13.73 -16.79
CA ALA A 339 -5.27 13.30 -17.55
C ALA A 339 -4.13 14.34 -17.47
N PRO A 340 -2.89 13.92 -17.15
CA PRO A 340 -1.75 14.83 -17.02
C PRO A 340 -1.34 15.50 -18.35
#